data_AF-A0A4Z8XK06-F1
#
_entry.id   AF-A0A4Z8XK06-F1
#
_cell.length_a   1.000
_cell.length_b   1.000
_cell.length_c   1.000
_cell.angle_alpha   90.00
_cell.angle_beta   90.00
_cell.angle_gamma   90.00
#
_symmetry.space_group_name_H-M   'P 1'
#
loop_
_entity.id
_entity.type
_entity.pdbx_description
1 polymer ?
#
loop_
_entity_poly.entity_id
_entity_poly.type
_entity_poly.pdbx_seq_one_letter_code
_entity_poly.pdbx_strand_id
1 'polypeptide(L)'
;DIEQGFFAVTMIPRLAAITNVSTQFDFWTSGEAKLPDTSTSTVEGNASREGVGTTWTSNQLQAGHTYYWYIRTINAFGASAFVE
;
A
#
# COMPACT_ATOMS: atom_id res chain seq x y z
N ASP A 1 9.59 -31.61 0.64
CA ASP A 1 9.19 -30.53 1.55
C ASP A 1 8.06 -29.77 0.87
N ILE A 2 6.88 -29.69 1.46
CA ILE A 2 5.79 -28.88 0.92
C ILE A 2 5.50 -27.80 1.94
N GLU A 3 6.15 -26.64 1.80
CA GLU A 3 5.65 -25.43 2.42
C GLU A 3 4.65 -24.79 1.45
N GLN A 4 3.37 -24.92 1.75
CA GLN A 4 2.33 -24.14 1.07
C GLN A 4 1.40 -23.52 2.12
N GLY A 5 1.96 -22.59 2.88
CA GLY A 5 1.18 -21.64 3.67
C GLY A 5 1.05 -20.36 2.87
N PHE A 6 -0.10 -20.15 2.22
CA PHE A 6 -0.42 -18.83 1.67
C PHE A 6 -0.99 -17.96 2.79
N PHE A 7 -0.38 -16.79 2.97
CA PHE A 7 -0.82 -15.81 3.95
C PHE A 7 -1.63 -14.71 3.27
N ALA A 8 -2.49 -14.08 4.07
CA ALA A 8 -3.16 -12.85 3.69
C ALA A 8 -2.83 -11.77 4.73
N VAL A 9 -2.66 -10.54 4.26
CA VAL A 9 -2.47 -9.36 5.11
C VAL A 9 -3.52 -8.33 4.72
N THR A 10 -4.21 -7.80 5.72
CA THR A 10 -5.15 -6.69 5.56
C THR A 10 -4.56 -5.41 6.12
N MET A 11 -4.45 -4.39 5.28
CA MET A 11 -4.04 -3.04 5.66
C MET A 11 -5.25 -2.16 5.93
N ILE A 12 -5.23 -1.49 7.09
CA ILE A 12 -6.27 -0.56 7.52
C ILE A 12 -5.59 0.75 7.94
N PRO A 13 -5.32 1.66 6.99
CA PRO A 13 -4.67 2.93 7.30
C PRO A 13 -5.53 3.81 8.20
N ARG A 14 -4.89 4.55 9.11
CA ARG A 14 -5.59 5.47 10.04
C ARG A 14 -5.16 6.91 9.80
N LEU A 15 -6.14 7.81 9.73
CA LEU A 15 -5.89 9.25 9.71
C LEU A 15 -5.77 9.77 11.14
N ALA A 16 -4.73 10.56 11.40
CA ALA A 16 -4.57 11.23 12.70
C ALA A 16 -5.58 12.39 12.89
N ALA A 17 -6.10 12.94 11.80
CA ALA A 17 -7.10 14.01 11.82
C ALA A 17 -8.29 13.65 10.92
N ILE A 18 -9.50 13.89 11.42
CA ILE A 18 -10.72 13.74 10.63
C ILE A 18 -10.81 14.94 9.68
N THR A 19 -10.44 14.75 8.42
CA THR A 19 -10.73 15.72 7.37
C THR A 19 -12.18 15.52 6.91
N ASN A 20 -13.00 16.56 6.89
CA ASN A 20 -14.43 16.54 6.48
C ASN A 20 -14.67 16.22 4.99
N VAL A 21 -13.64 15.78 4.28
CA VAL A 21 -13.65 15.40 2.87
C VAL A 21 -13.51 13.89 2.78
N SER A 22 -14.20 13.30 1.79
CA SER A 22 -14.22 11.86 1.49
C SER A 22 -12.83 11.34 1.07
N THR A 23 -11.88 11.32 2.02
CA THR A 23 -10.52 10.82 1.84
C THR A 23 -10.55 9.31 1.72
N GLN A 24 -9.95 8.79 0.65
CA GLN A 24 -9.69 7.37 0.46
C GLN A 24 -8.17 7.11 0.46
N PHE A 25 -7.77 5.85 0.49
CA PHE A 25 -6.37 5.45 0.40
C PHE A 25 -6.10 4.79 -0.94
N ASP A 26 -4.98 5.16 -1.56
CA ASP A 26 -4.46 4.59 -2.80
C ASP A 26 -3.30 3.66 -2.44
N PHE A 27 -3.46 2.38 -2.74
CA PHE A 27 -2.56 1.30 -2.33
C PHE A 27 -1.65 0.88 -3.46
N TRP A 28 -0.34 0.82 -3.17
CA TRP A 28 0.69 0.40 -4.11
C TRP A 28 1.62 -0.61 -3.44
N THR A 29 2.21 -1.52 -4.22
CA THR A 29 3.22 -2.48 -3.71
C THR A 29 4.34 -2.70 -4.71
N SER A 30 5.57 -2.84 -4.21
CA SER A 30 6.73 -3.29 -5.00
C SER A 30 7.06 -4.77 -4.74
N GLY A 31 6.14 -5.52 -4.13
CA GLY A 31 6.38 -6.90 -3.70
C GLY A 31 7.52 -6.96 -2.68
N GLU A 32 8.52 -7.78 -2.95
CA GLU A 32 9.65 -8.02 -2.02
C GLU A 32 10.84 -7.07 -2.26
N ALA A 33 10.77 -6.21 -3.27
CA ALA A 33 11.84 -5.28 -3.60
C ALA A 33 11.59 -3.91 -2.95
N LYS A 34 12.36 -3.54 -1.93
CA LYS A 34 12.27 -2.22 -1.30
C LYS A 34 12.63 -1.11 -2.28
N LEU A 35 11.83 -0.04 -2.30
CA LEU A 35 12.14 1.17 -3.07
C LEU A 35 13.13 2.08 -2.31
N PRO A 36 13.94 2.88 -3.02
CA PRO A 36 14.94 3.74 -2.37
C PRO A 36 14.31 4.90 -1.57
N ASP A 37 13.10 5.33 -1.94
CA ASP A 37 12.33 6.37 -1.26
C ASP A 37 10.82 6.26 -1.58
N THR A 38 10.02 7.07 -0.90
CA THR A 38 8.56 7.16 -1.08
C THR A 38 8.12 8.37 -1.91
N SER A 39 9.01 8.94 -2.74
CA SER A 39 8.60 10.02 -3.63
C SER A 39 7.60 9.51 -4.68
N THR A 40 6.68 10.38 -5.12
CA THR A 40 5.65 10.00 -6.09
C THR A 40 6.24 9.39 -7.36
N SER A 41 7.33 9.95 -7.90
CA SER A 41 7.99 9.43 -9.09
C SER A 41 8.58 8.03 -8.89
N THR A 42 9.16 7.78 -7.72
CA THR A 42 9.76 6.47 -7.41
C THR A 42 8.68 5.40 -7.27
N VAL A 43 7.62 5.68 -6.49
CA VAL A 43 6.52 4.73 -6.27
C VAL A 43 5.75 4.48 -7.56
N GLU A 44 5.31 5.51 -8.28
CA GLU A 44 4.51 5.33 -9.49
C GLU A 44 5.30 4.71 -10.66
N GLY A 45 6.63 4.83 -10.64
CA GLY A 45 7.51 4.23 -11.66
C GLY A 45 7.95 2.79 -11.38
N ASN A 46 7.96 2.35 -10.11
CA ASN A 46 8.58 1.07 -9.71
C ASN A 46 7.67 0.15 -8.86
N ALA A 47 6.48 0.62 -8.46
CA ALA A 47 5.47 -0.20 -7.78
C ALA A 47 4.24 -0.41 -8.67
N SER A 48 3.46 -1.44 -8.35
CA SER A 48 2.16 -1.71 -8.94
C SER A 48 1.06 -1.02 -8.14
N ARG A 49 0.12 -0.37 -8.83
CA ARG A 49 -1.08 0.19 -8.22
C ARG A 49 -2.13 -0.91 -8.05
N GLU A 50 -2.49 -1.17 -6.80
CA GLU A 50 -3.40 -2.26 -6.47
C GLU A 50 -4.86 -1.78 -6.44
N GLY A 51 -5.11 -0.59 -5.90
CA GLY A 51 -6.46 -0.02 -5.91
C GLY A 51 -6.67 1.11 -4.92
N VAL A 52 -7.92 1.56 -4.83
CA VAL A 52 -8.36 2.61 -3.91
C VAL A 52 -9.44 2.07 -2.97
N GLY A 53 -9.34 2.39 -1.69
CA GLY A 53 -10.37 2.05 -0.71
C GLY A 53 -10.05 2.53 0.68
N THR A 54 -10.83 2.08 1.66
CA THR A 54 -10.55 2.27 3.09
C THR A 54 -9.71 1.14 3.68
N THR A 55 -9.67 0.00 2.99
CA THR A 55 -8.92 -1.21 3.37
C THR A 55 -8.42 -1.92 2.12
N TRP A 56 -7.31 -2.63 2.24
CA TRP A 56 -6.82 -3.51 1.19
C TRP A 56 -6.36 -4.85 1.76
N THR A 57 -6.67 -5.95 1.08
CA THR A 57 -6.21 -7.29 1.46
C THR A 57 -5.35 -7.85 0.34
N SER A 58 -4.08 -8.11 0.66
CA SER A 58 -3.19 -8.88 -0.20
C SER A 58 -3.24 -10.35 0.21
N ASN A 59 -3.22 -11.24 -0.78
CA ASN A 59 -3.31 -12.69 -0.61
C ASN A 59 -2.08 -13.34 -1.24
N GLN A 60 -1.94 -14.66 -1.05
CA GLN A 60 -0.88 -15.47 -1.65
C GLN A 60 0.55 -15.06 -1.25
N LEU A 61 0.69 -14.41 -0.09
CA LEU A 61 1.99 -14.08 0.47
C LEU A 61 2.65 -15.33 1.04
N GLN A 62 3.99 -15.37 1.04
CA GLN A 62 4.77 -16.49 1.55
C GLN A 62 5.37 -16.18 2.94
N ALA A 63 5.48 -17.19 3.80
CA ALA A 63 6.13 -17.05 5.10
C ALA A 63 7.63 -16.74 4.94
N GLY A 64 8.16 -15.88 5.79
CA GLY A 64 9.59 -15.54 5.80
C GLY A 64 9.99 -14.45 4.79
N HIS A 65 9.05 -13.92 4.01
CA HIS A 65 9.28 -12.84 3.06
C HIS A 65 8.87 -11.49 3.63
N THR A 66 9.56 -10.42 3.21
CA THR A 66 9.21 -9.04 3.54
C THR A 66 8.60 -8.38 2.31
N TYR A 67 7.39 -7.87 2.45
CA TYR A 67 6.67 -7.17 1.38
C TYR A 67 6.54 -5.69 1.70
N TYR A 68 6.71 -4.84 0.69
CA TYR A 68 6.67 -3.39 0.82
C TYR A 68 5.40 -2.83 0.19
N TRP A 69 4.73 -1.98 0.93
CA TRP A 69 3.49 -1.30 0.54
C TRP A 69 3.70 0.19 0.67
N TYR A 70 3.16 0.95 -0.29
CA TYR A 70 3.21 2.39 -0.29
C TYR A 70 1.79 2.91 -0.37
N ILE A 71 1.41 3.70 0.63
CA ILE A 71 0.04 4.13 0.81
C ILE A 71 0.04 5.66 0.83
N ARG A 72 -0.91 6.26 0.11
CA ARG A 72 -1.19 7.69 0.21
C ARG A 72 -2.68 7.92 0.37
N THR A 73 -3.02 9.09 0.88
CA THR A 73 -4.39 9.58 0.87
C THR A 73 -4.71 10.26 -0.46
N ILE A 74 -5.95 10.12 -0.92
CA ILE A 74 -6.49 10.84 -2.07
C ILE A 74 -7.86 11.42 -1.74
N ASN A 75 -8.16 12.59 -2.30
CA ASN A 75 -9.48 13.20 -2.26
C ASN A 75 -9.71 14.05 -3.52
N ALA A 76 -10.83 14.78 -3.58
CA ALA A 76 -11.18 15.63 -4.73
C ALA A 76 -10.16 16.75 -5.02
N PHE A 77 -9.30 17.08 -4.06
CA PHE A 77 -8.30 18.15 -4.16
C PHE A 77 -6.89 17.65 -4.51
N GLY A 78 -6.66 16.35 -4.48
CA GLY A 78 -5.36 15.76 -4.84
C GLY A 78 -4.96 14.59 -3.96
N ALA A 79 -3.66 14.34 -3.91
CA ALA A 79 -3.06 13.22 -3.20
C ALA A 79 -1.96 13.69 -2.23
N SER A 80 -1.80 13.01 -1.10
CA SER A 80 -0.65 13.21 -0.21
C SER A 80 0.62 12.58 -0.76
N ALA A 81 1.75 12.83 -0.09
CA ALA A 81 2.94 11.99 -0.23
C ALA A 81 2.63 10.53 0.17
N PHE A 82 3.43 9.60 -0.34
CA PHE A 82 3.39 8.20 0.07
C PHE A 82 4.11 7.96 1.40
N VAL A 83 3.64 6.96 2.12
CA VAL A 83 4.30 6.36 3.29
C VAL A 83 4.49 4.85 3.05
N GLU A 84 5.54 4.26 3.63
CA GLU A 84 5.84 2.82 3.63
C GLU A 84 5.32 2.14 4.91
#